data_AF-A0A173M227-F1
#
_entry.id   AF-A0A173M227-F1
#
_cell.length_a   1.000
_cell.length_b   1.000
_cell.length_c   1.000
_cell.angle_alpha   90.00
_cell.angle_beta   90.00
_cell.angle_gamma   90.00
#
_symmetry.space_group_name_H-M   'P 1'
#
loop_
_entity.id
_entity.type
_entity.pdbx_description
1 polymer ?
#
loop_
_entity_poly.entity_id
_entity_poly.type
_entity_poly.pdbx_seq_one_letter_code
_entity_poly.pdbx_strand_id
1 'polypeptide(L)'
;VLTFLMTAACCAVSFAAPVQVNSKSTIDIPDYVPALSTGLLFEDIKSFHNLMEKLGSGLDGELKRIYDGDEYLDERVQKATNGLKKMKATADEIKGNKQFTSEGFVKSAEEAKSVVGDFESLMGSIIQIYRKTTALNNEFEKLFPDGTTTPEKITQMRDYFKEKVYNEKDVEERTLYSLGRAFTEGEDFTDAVNAAAKHYYLKKQAGGAQPGVENELSPRDPQTSVDGAPGKQPSTEDATGAQLPKEPSPQSPPQTEQSTGNLNGQQGSPTPAKSSFTFGGLTVATLCYFVLSAF
;
A
#
# COMPACT_ATOMS: atom_id res chain seq x y z
N VAL A 1 73.37 31.47 15.32
CA VAL A 1 71.94 31.85 15.13
C VAL A 1 71.20 30.63 14.62
N LEU A 2 69.91 30.51 14.92
CA LEU A 2 69.15 29.26 14.83
C LEU A 2 68.62 29.01 13.41
N THR A 3 68.93 27.84 12.83
CA THR A 3 68.34 27.39 11.56
C THR A 3 67.10 26.58 11.85
N PHE A 4 65.90 27.06 11.46
CA PHE A 4 64.63 26.40 11.75
C PHE A 4 63.99 25.77 10.51
N LEU A 5 63.18 24.75 10.76
CA LEU A 5 62.43 23.96 9.77
C LEU A 5 61.47 24.80 8.91
N MET A 6 61.19 24.32 7.69
CA MET A 6 59.82 23.96 7.29
C MET A 6 59.83 22.92 6.16
N THR A 7 59.48 21.68 6.49
CA THR A 7 59.18 20.63 5.49
C THR A 7 57.67 20.60 5.27
N ALA A 8 57.19 21.29 4.22
CA ALA A 8 55.76 21.33 3.91
C ALA A 8 55.29 20.01 3.28
N ALA A 9 54.31 19.35 3.89
CA ALA A 9 53.76 18.09 3.39
C ALA A 9 52.86 18.35 2.16
N CYS A 10 53.16 17.68 1.04
CA CYS A 10 52.30 17.70 -0.13
C CYS A 10 51.22 16.61 0.01
N CYS A 11 50.14 16.92 0.73
CA CYS A 11 48.99 16.04 0.86
C CYS A 11 48.28 15.92 -0.50
N ALA A 12 48.52 14.81 -1.21
CA ALA A 12 47.76 14.48 -2.40
C ALA A 12 46.27 14.31 -2.03
N VAL A 13 45.43 15.20 -2.54
CA VAL A 13 43.98 15.13 -2.32
C VAL A 13 43.44 13.98 -3.15
N SER A 14 43.20 12.83 -2.50
CA SER A 14 42.37 11.78 -3.07
C SER A 14 41.00 12.37 -3.37
N PHE A 15 40.66 12.50 -4.65
CA PHE A 15 39.30 12.80 -5.08
C PHE A 15 38.40 11.63 -4.67
N ALA A 16 37.78 11.74 -3.50
CA ALA A 16 36.63 10.94 -3.17
C ALA A 16 35.58 11.20 -4.26
N ALA A 17 35.25 10.17 -5.05
CA ALA A 17 34.15 10.27 -5.99
C ALA A 17 32.88 10.69 -5.23
N PRO A 18 32.06 11.60 -5.78
CA PRO A 18 30.80 11.96 -5.13
C PRO A 18 30.00 10.66 -4.94
N VAL A 19 29.63 10.38 -3.69
CA VAL A 19 28.77 9.24 -3.37
C VAL A 19 27.53 9.34 -4.25
N GLN A 20 27.31 8.31 -5.06
CA GLN A 20 26.31 8.33 -6.10
C GLN A 20 24.93 8.51 -5.46
N VAL A 21 24.39 9.73 -5.53
CA VAL A 21 23.11 10.09 -4.91
C VAL A 21 22.05 9.14 -5.46
N ASN A 22 21.32 8.49 -4.54
CA ASN A 22 20.40 7.38 -4.85
C ASN A 22 19.69 7.57 -6.19
N SER A 23 19.96 6.66 -7.13
CA SER A 23 19.20 6.57 -8.37
C SER A 23 17.72 6.51 -8.01
N LYS A 24 16.97 7.56 -8.38
CA LYS A 24 15.52 7.65 -8.12
C LYS A 24 14.88 6.42 -8.76
N SER A 25 14.45 5.47 -7.92
CA SER A 25 13.90 4.18 -8.35
C SER A 25 12.50 4.39 -8.90
N THR A 26 12.43 5.00 -10.08
CA THR A 26 11.22 5.17 -10.86
C THR A 26 10.76 3.76 -11.26
N ILE A 27 9.76 3.24 -10.54
CA ILE A 27 9.13 1.97 -10.90
C ILE A 27 8.49 2.19 -12.27
N ASP A 28 9.05 1.57 -13.30
CA ASP A 28 8.45 1.58 -14.64
C ASP A 28 7.19 0.74 -14.59
N ILE A 29 6.02 1.38 -14.65
CA ILE A 29 4.73 0.76 -14.31
C ILE A 29 4.16 0.10 -15.57
N PRO A 30 4.23 -1.24 -15.72
CA PRO A 30 4.07 -1.86 -17.03
C PRO A 30 2.66 -1.77 -17.59
N ASP A 31 2.51 -1.88 -18.91
CA ASP A 31 1.22 -1.77 -19.64
C ASP A 31 0.12 -2.77 -19.21
N TYR A 32 0.46 -3.79 -18.42
CA TYR A 32 -0.50 -4.73 -17.85
C TYR A 32 -1.21 -4.21 -16.59
N VAL A 33 -0.68 -3.13 -15.99
CA VAL A 33 -1.22 -2.45 -14.81
C VAL A 33 -2.21 -1.37 -15.27
N PRO A 34 -3.36 -1.16 -14.59
CA PRO A 34 -4.36 -0.17 -15.00
C PRO A 34 -3.78 1.20 -15.37
N ALA A 35 -4.28 1.76 -16.47
CA ALA A 35 -3.95 3.09 -16.93
C ALA A 35 -4.35 4.16 -15.89
N LEU A 36 -3.70 5.32 -15.93
CA LEU A 36 -3.98 6.43 -15.03
C LEU A 36 -5.45 6.90 -15.17
N SER A 37 -6.22 6.84 -14.07
CA SER A 37 -7.63 7.28 -14.06
C SER A 37 -7.72 8.81 -13.97
N THR A 38 -8.75 9.39 -14.60
CA THR A 38 -8.98 10.84 -14.65
C THR A 38 -9.58 11.43 -13.37
N GLY A 39 -9.95 10.59 -12.39
CA GLY A 39 -10.45 11.02 -11.09
C GLY A 39 -9.38 11.67 -10.21
N LEU A 40 -9.80 12.31 -9.13
CA LEU A 40 -8.91 12.91 -8.12
C LEU A 40 -8.23 11.83 -7.27
N LEU A 41 -6.96 12.03 -6.90
CA LEU A 41 -6.22 11.16 -5.97
C LEU A 41 -7.00 10.90 -4.66
N PHE A 42 -7.71 11.90 -4.15
CA PHE A 42 -8.52 11.77 -2.95
C PHE A 42 -9.64 10.70 -3.06
N GLU A 43 -10.20 10.48 -4.26
CA GLU A 43 -11.21 9.44 -4.47
C GLU A 43 -10.59 8.03 -4.51
N ASP A 44 -9.35 7.89 -5.02
CA ASP A 44 -8.63 6.62 -4.96
C ASP A 44 -8.23 6.30 -3.50
N ILE A 45 -7.80 7.30 -2.71
CA ILE A 45 -7.50 7.16 -1.26
C ILE A 45 -8.75 6.75 -0.47
N LYS A 46 -9.90 7.38 -0.75
CA LYS A 46 -11.20 7.07 -0.14
C LYS A 46 -11.64 5.65 -0.48
N SER A 47 -11.54 5.26 -1.74
CA SER A 47 -11.84 3.90 -2.22
C SER A 47 -10.94 2.85 -1.57
N PHE A 48 -9.63 3.11 -1.55
CA PHE A 48 -8.63 2.26 -0.91
C PHE A 48 -8.93 2.06 0.59
N HIS A 49 -9.14 3.14 1.36
CA HIS A 49 -9.51 3.05 2.77
C HIS A 49 -10.75 2.17 2.98
N ASN A 50 -11.80 2.43 2.20
CA ASN A 50 -13.09 1.75 2.34
C ASN A 50 -12.98 0.25 2.00
N LEU A 51 -12.16 -0.10 1.01
CA LEU A 51 -11.89 -1.48 0.63
C LEU A 51 -10.98 -2.20 1.63
N MET A 52 -10.01 -1.50 2.26
CA MET A 52 -9.23 -2.05 3.38
C MET A 52 -10.12 -2.42 4.57
N GLU A 53 -11.05 -1.52 4.96
CA GLU A 53 -12.04 -1.80 6.02
C GLU A 53 -13.00 -2.95 5.64
N LYS A 54 -13.38 -3.07 4.36
CA LYS A 54 -14.27 -4.14 3.87
C LYS A 54 -13.60 -5.51 3.86
N LEU A 55 -12.38 -5.59 3.34
CA LEU A 55 -11.67 -6.84 3.10
C LEU A 55 -11.05 -7.39 4.40
N GLY A 56 -10.61 -6.52 5.31
CA GLY A 56 -10.21 -6.88 6.67
C GLY A 56 -9.22 -8.05 6.73
N SER A 57 -9.59 -9.10 7.46
CA SER A 57 -8.78 -10.32 7.62
C SER A 57 -8.73 -11.23 6.38
N GLY A 58 -9.57 -11.01 5.37
CA GLY A 58 -9.50 -11.72 4.09
C GLY A 58 -8.26 -11.35 3.26
N LEU A 59 -7.71 -10.15 3.51
CA LEU A 59 -6.59 -9.56 2.76
C LEU A 59 -5.34 -10.44 2.72
N ASP A 60 -4.94 -11.01 3.87
CA ASP A 60 -3.76 -11.89 3.97
C ASP A 60 -3.93 -13.18 3.14
N GLY A 61 -5.18 -13.64 2.95
CA GLY A 61 -5.50 -14.80 2.11
C GLY A 61 -5.33 -14.52 0.61
N GLU A 62 -5.74 -13.33 0.15
CA GLU A 62 -5.56 -12.90 -1.25
C GLU A 62 -4.08 -12.60 -1.56
N LEU A 63 -3.36 -11.98 -0.62
CA LEU A 63 -1.92 -11.73 -0.75
C LEU A 63 -1.12 -13.04 -0.83
N LYS A 64 -1.48 -14.06 -0.03
CA LYS A 64 -0.87 -15.39 -0.14
C LYS A 64 -1.08 -16.04 -1.52
N ARG A 65 -2.21 -15.77 -2.21
CA ARG A 65 -2.44 -16.25 -3.59
C ARG A 65 -1.63 -15.49 -4.64
N ILE A 66 -1.35 -14.20 -4.45
CA ILE A 66 -0.44 -13.44 -5.31
C ILE A 66 1.01 -13.95 -5.20
N TYR A 67 1.41 -14.40 -4.01
CA TYR A 67 2.76 -14.87 -3.71
C TYR A 67 2.89 -16.40 -3.70
N ASP A 68 1.87 -17.14 -4.16
CA ASP A 68 1.93 -18.59 -4.28
C ASP A 68 3.07 -19.02 -5.23
N GLY A 69 3.79 -20.07 -4.85
CA GLY A 69 5.02 -20.52 -5.51
C GLY A 69 6.28 -19.67 -5.31
N ASP A 70 6.24 -18.49 -4.67
CA ASP A 70 7.46 -17.70 -4.41
C ASP A 70 8.27 -18.29 -3.23
N GLU A 71 9.58 -18.44 -3.41
CA GLU A 71 10.55 -18.90 -2.40
C GLU A 71 10.47 -18.16 -1.06
N TYR A 72 10.06 -16.88 -1.09
CA TYR A 72 9.96 -15.98 0.07
C TYR A 72 8.51 -15.55 0.37
N LEU A 73 7.51 -16.40 0.07
CA LEU A 73 6.08 -16.11 0.19
C LEU A 73 5.70 -15.38 1.49
N ASP A 74 6.04 -15.92 2.66
CA ASP A 74 5.63 -15.32 3.93
C ASP A 74 6.28 -13.95 4.20
N GLU A 75 7.53 -13.73 3.79
CA GLU A 75 8.19 -12.42 3.90
C GLU A 75 7.54 -11.39 2.96
N ARG A 76 7.25 -11.79 1.72
CA ARG A 76 6.58 -10.93 0.73
C ARG A 76 5.17 -10.55 1.17
N VAL A 77 4.41 -11.51 1.69
CA VAL A 77 3.08 -11.27 2.27
C VAL A 77 3.19 -10.34 3.49
N GLN A 78 4.13 -10.58 4.41
CA GLN A 78 4.31 -9.74 5.58
C GLN A 78 4.63 -8.29 5.20
N LYS A 79 5.55 -8.07 4.25
CA LYS A 79 5.89 -6.72 3.75
C LYS A 79 4.71 -6.06 3.04
N ALA A 80 4.03 -6.76 2.13
CA ALA A 80 2.84 -6.22 1.46
C ALA A 80 1.74 -5.82 2.48
N THR A 81 1.44 -6.70 3.44
CA THR A 81 0.47 -6.43 4.52
C THR A 81 0.90 -5.25 5.40
N ASN A 82 2.20 -5.09 5.70
CA ASN A 82 2.71 -3.93 6.44
C ASN A 82 2.56 -2.63 5.63
N GLY A 83 2.93 -2.64 4.36
CA GLY A 83 2.79 -1.50 3.45
C GLY A 83 1.33 -1.04 3.34
N LEU A 84 0.40 -1.99 3.19
CA LEU A 84 -1.05 -1.71 3.14
C LEU A 84 -1.58 -1.14 4.47
N LYS A 85 -1.12 -1.65 5.62
CA LYS A 85 -1.46 -1.09 6.94
C LYS A 85 -0.94 0.34 7.09
N LYS A 86 0.28 0.63 6.65
CA LYS A 86 0.86 1.98 6.66
C LYS A 86 0.11 2.93 5.72
N MET A 87 -0.20 2.51 4.49
CA MET A 87 -1.02 3.29 3.55
C MET A 87 -2.41 3.58 4.12
N LYS A 88 -3.02 2.63 4.85
CA LYS A 88 -4.30 2.87 5.53
C LYS A 88 -4.15 3.89 6.65
N ALA A 89 -3.09 3.84 7.45
CA ALA A 89 -2.83 4.85 8.48
C ALA A 89 -2.72 6.26 7.88
N THR A 90 -2.05 6.43 6.74
CA THR A 90 -2.02 7.71 6.00
C THR A 90 -3.41 8.13 5.52
N ALA A 91 -4.24 7.20 5.05
CA ALA A 91 -5.63 7.50 4.67
C ALA A 91 -6.52 7.86 5.89
N ASP A 92 -6.28 7.23 7.05
CA ASP A 92 -6.95 7.54 8.32
C ASP A 92 -6.55 8.94 8.84
N GLU A 93 -5.28 9.34 8.70
CA GLU A 93 -4.81 10.71 8.99
C GLU A 93 -5.47 11.75 8.08
N ILE A 94 -5.61 11.47 6.78
CA ILE A 94 -6.29 12.36 5.81
C ILE A 94 -7.76 12.52 6.16
N LYS A 95 -8.46 11.41 6.41
CA LYS A 95 -9.85 11.35 6.87
C LYS A 95 -10.09 12.12 8.20
N GLY A 96 -9.09 12.15 9.08
CA GLY A 96 -9.12 12.90 10.34
C GLY A 96 -8.73 14.38 10.23
N ASN A 97 -8.14 14.82 9.12
CA ASN A 97 -7.62 16.17 8.95
C ASN A 97 -8.69 17.15 8.46
N LYS A 98 -8.96 18.19 9.26
CA LYS A 98 -9.87 19.33 8.98
C LYS A 98 -9.80 19.96 7.58
N GLN A 99 -8.67 19.81 6.87
CA GLN A 99 -8.46 20.37 5.53
C GLN A 99 -9.22 19.58 4.45
N PHE A 100 -9.46 18.29 4.67
CA PHE A 100 -10.20 17.42 3.78
C PHE A 100 -11.67 17.29 4.22
N THR A 101 -12.45 16.48 3.51
CA THR A 101 -13.73 15.97 4.02
C THR A 101 -13.55 14.56 4.59
N SER A 102 -14.42 14.17 5.51
CA SER A 102 -14.61 12.78 5.91
C SER A 102 -15.83 12.14 5.22
N GLU A 103 -16.46 12.85 4.28
CA GLU A 103 -17.59 12.37 3.50
C GLU A 103 -17.19 11.23 2.56
N GLY A 104 -18.03 10.18 2.52
CA GLY A 104 -17.77 8.95 1.77
C GLY A 104 -16.69 8.04 2.36
N PHE A 105 -15.99 8.40 3.45
CA PHE A 105 -15.18 7.46 4.22
C PHE A 105 -16.05 6.67 5.20
N VAL A 106 -15.95 5.34 5.19
CA VAL A 106 -16.68 4.50 6.15
C VAL A 106 -16.17 4.68 7.57
N LYS A 107 -17.06 4.61 8.55
CA LYS A 107 -16.81 4.86 9.98
C LYS A 107 -16.71 3.57 10.80
N SER A 108 -17.06 2.43 10.20
CA SER A 108 -16.98 1.11 10.83
C SER A 108 -16.88 -0.01 9.79
N ALA A 109 -16.41 -1.19 10.22
CA ALA A 109 -16.42 -2.41 9.42
C ALA A 109 -17.85 -2.87 9.03
N GLU A 110 -18.89 -2.46 9.76
CA GLU A 110 -20.29 -2.76 9.40
C GLU A 110 -20.72 -1.96 8.16
N GLU A 111 -20.43 -0.66 8.15
CA GLU A 111 -20.64 0.22 7.00
C GLU A 111 -19.79 -0.20 5.80
N ALA A 112 -18.57 -0.72 6.05
CA ALA A 112 -17.67 -1.22 5.02
C ALA A 112 -18.21 -2.42 4.22
N LYS A 113 -19.11 -3.24 4.79
CA LYS A 113 -19.73 -4.37 4.07
C LYS A 113 -20.47 -3.92 2.79
N SER A 114 -21.06 -2.73 2.83
CA SER A 114 -21.83 -2.14 1.73
C SER A 114 -20.97 -1.42 0.68
N VAL A 115 -19.65 -1.33 0.87
CA VAL A 115 -18.74 -0.69 -0.10
C VAL A 115 -18.70 -1.51 -1.38
N VAL A 116 -18.91 -0.84 -2.53
CA VAL A 116 -18.79 -1.46 -3.85
C VAL A 116 -17.32 -1.68 -4.20
N GLY A 117 -17.03 -2.82 -4.85
CA GLY A 117 -15.66 -3.24 -5.16
C GLY A 117 -15.18 -4.41 -4.28
N ASP A 118 -13.99 -4.88 -4.60
CA ASP A 118 -13.41 -6.15 -4.19
C ASP A 118 -11.88 -6.05 -4.05
N PHE A 119 -11.18 -7.20 -4.02
CA PHE A 119 -9.73 -7.23 -3.93
C PHE A 119 -9.03 -6.66 -5.19
N GLU A 120 -9.54 -6.91 -6.41
CA GLU A 120 -9.00 -6.26 -7.61
C GLU A 120 -9.19 -4.73 -7.55
N SER A 121 -10.34 -4.28 -7.06
CA SER A 121 -10.63 -2.85 -6.86
C SER A 121 -9.65 -2.20 -5.88
N LEU A 122 -9.22 -2.95 -4.84
CA LEU A 122 -8.19 -2.50 -3.90
C LEU A 122 -6.83 -2.38 -4.59
N MET A 123 -6.41 -3.41 -5.34
CA MET A 123 -5.16 -3.40 -6.11
C MET A 123 -5.13 -2.24 -7.12
N GLY A 124 -6.25 -1.99 -7.81
CA GLY A 124 -6.41 -0.84 -8.70
C GLY A 124 -6.25 0.50 -7.97
N SER A 125 -6.86 0.64 -6.78
CA SER A 125 -6.77 1.86 -5.98
C SER A 125 -5.31 2.16 -5.54
N ILE A 126 -4.56 1.14 -5.10
CA ILE A 126 -3.13 1.27 -4.73
C ILE A 126 -2.30 1.79 -5.91
N ILE A 127 -2.54 1.24 -7.10
CA ILE A 127 -1.87 1.67 -8.34
C ILE A 127 -2.21 3.12 -8.69
N GLN A 128 -3.47 3.54 -8.60
CA GLN A 128 -3.85 4.93 -8.88
C GLN A 128 -3.23 5.90 -7.86
N ILE A 129 -3.24 5.55 -6.57
CA ILE A 129 -2.57 6.31 -5.52
C ILE A 129 -1.10 6.49 -5.88
N TYR A 130 -0.35 5.41 -6.11
CA TYR A 130 1.08 5.47 -6.44
C TYR A 130 1.37 6.28 -7.72
N ARG A 131 0.59 6.09 -8.80
CA ARG A 131 0.75 6.86 -10.05
C ARG A 131 0.55 8.36 -9.79
N LYS A 132 -0.49 8.76 -9.05
CA LYS A 132 -0.87 10.17 -8.83
C LYS A 132 -0.01 10.86 -7.78
N THR A 133 0.43 10.16 -6.74
CA THR A 133 1.37 10.70 -5.75
C THR A 133 2.76 10.90 -6.36
N THR A 134 3.19 9.98 -7.23
CA THR A 134 4.40 10.15 -8.05
C THR A 134 4.29 11.35 -9.00
N ALA A 135 3.14 11.53 -9.67
CA ALA A 135 2.90 12.71 -10.51
C ALA A 135 2.91 14.02 -9.71
N LEU A 136 2.28 14.05 -8.53
CA LEU A 136 2.29 15.19 -7.60
C LEU A 136 3.70 15.54 -7.11
N ASN A 137 4.52 14.53 -6.76
CA ASN A 137 5.92 14.73 -6.37
C ASN A 137 6.75 15.29 -7.54
N ASN A 138 6.54 14.80 -8.76
CA ASN A 138 7.26 15.28 -9.94
C ASN A 138 6.84 16.72 -10.34
N GLU A 139 5.57 17.10 -10.18
CA GLU A 139 5.13 18.49 -10.38
C GLU A 139 5.71 19.43 -9.30
N PHE A 140 5.79 18.96 -8.05
CA PHE A 140 6.50 19.69 -6.99
C PHE A 140 7.98 19.90 -7.33
N GLU A 141 8.71 18.85 -7.76
CA GLU A 141 10.11 18.95 -8.18
C GLU A 141 10.29 19.90 -9.39
N LYS A 142 9.33 19.93 -10.32
CA LYS A 142 9.30 20.84 -11.48
C LYS A 142 9.06 22.30 -11.09
N LEU A 143 8.20 22.59 -10.11
CA LEU A 143 7.92 23.95 -9.66
C LEU A 143 8.97 24.48 -8.67
N PHE A 144 9.52 23.61 -7.82
CA PHE A 144 10.43 23.97 -6.72
C PHE A 144 11.80 23.25 -6.77
N PRO A 145 12.51 23.20 -7.93
CA PRO A 145 13.75 22.43 -8.06
C PRO A 145 14.85 22.88 -7.09
N ASP A 146 15.01 24.20 -6.92
CA ASP A 146 15.97 24.80 -5.98
C ASP A 146 15.36 25.04 -4.58
N GLY A 147 14.23 24.41 -4.26
CA GLY A 147 13.44 24.68 -3.04
C GLY A 147 12.87 26.10 -2.94
N THR A 148 13.08 26.96 -3.95
CA THR A 148 12.75 28.38 -3.89
C THR A 148 11.27 28.62 -4.22
N THR A 149 10.52 29.04 -3.19
CA THR A 149 9.09 29.31 -3.21
C THR A 149 8.77 30.76 -3.61
N THR A 150 7.84 30.95 -4.54
CA THR A 150 7.26 32.28 -4.88
C THR A 150 5.73 32.19 -4.96
N PRO A 151 4.98 33.30 -4.80
CA PRO A 151 3.52 33.29 -4.85
C PRO A 151 2.93 32.65 -6.12
N GLU A 152 3.58 32.84 -7.25
CA GLU A 152 3.17 32.32 -8.56
C GLU A 152 3.35 30.80 -8.63
N LYS A 153 4.43 30.26 -8.04
CA LYS A 153 4.67 28.82 -7.93
C LYS A 153 3.70 28.16 -6.96
N ILE A 154 3.43 28.79 -5.80
CA ILE A 154 2.43 28.29 -4.86
C ILE A 154 1.04 28.24 -5.54
N THR A 155 0.69 29.27 -6.31
CA THR A 155 -0.58 29.32 -7.05
C THR A 155 -0.69 28.18 -8.05
N GLN A 156 0.33 27.98 -8.91
CA GLN A 156 0.39 26.83 -9.83
C GLN A 156 0.27 25.47 -9.11
N MET A 157 0.90 25.32 -7.94
CA MET A 157 0.78 24.09 -7.15
C MET A 157 -0.62 23.90 -6.55
N ARG A 158 -1.30 24.98 -6.11
CA ARG A 158 -2.70 24.94 -5.66
C ARG A 158 -3.64 24.56 -6.80
N ASP A 159 -3.42 25.10 -7.99
CA ASP A 159 -4.25 24.82 -9.17
C ASP A 159 -4.10 23.36 -9.61
N TYR A 160 -2.87 22.84 -9.68
CA TYR A 160 -2.62 21.40 -9.93
C TYR A 160 -3.25 20.50 -8.85
N PHE A 161 -3.13 20.89 -7.57
CA PHE A 161 -3.72 20.13 -6.46
C PHE A 161 -5.26 20.09 -6.56
N LYS A 162 -5.90 21.21 -6.94
CA LYS A 162 -7.35 21.25 -7.20
C LYS A 162 -7.74 20.42 -8.43
N GLU A 163 -6.94 20.44 -9.49
CA GLU A 163 -7.27 19.70 -10.72
C GLU A 163 -7.08 18.18 -10.57
N LYS A 164 -6.06 17.72 -9.82
CA LYS A 164 -5.63 16.31 -9.79
C LYS A 164 -5.76 15.61 -8.44
N VAL A 165 -5.87 16.35 -7.33
CA VAL A 165 -5.75 15.78 -5.97
C VAL A 165 -7.03 15.90 -5.15
N TYR A 166 -7.51 17.12 -4.90
CA TYR A 166 -8.68 17.40 -4.06
C TYR A 166 -9.18 18.82 -4.33
N ASN A 167 -10.47 18.98 -4.64
CA ASN A 167 -11.03 20.22 -5.18
C ASN A 167 -12.08 20.93 -4.29
N GLU A 168 -12.57 20.30 -3.22
CA GLU A 168 -13.66 20.85 -2.41
C GLU A 168 -13.25 22.08 -1.58
N LYS A 169 -11.98 22.15 -1.14
CA LYS A 169 -11.47 23.19 -0.22
C LYS A 169 -10.01 23.50 -0.52
N ASP A 170 -9.58 24.69 -0.13
CA ASP A 170 -8.16 25.04 -0.05
C ASP A 170 -7.46 24.31 1.10
N VAL A 171 -6.22 23.87 0.84
CA VAL A 171 -5.35 23.20 1.83
C VAL A 171 -4.17 24.09 2.24
N GLU A 172 -3.63 23.83 3.42
CA GLU A 172 -2.42 24.50 3.92
C GLU A 172 -1.21 24.14 3.03
N GLU A 173 -0.28 25.07 2.80
CA GLU A 173 0.80 24.87 1.81
C GLU A 173 1.65 23.62 2.08
N ARG A 174 1.89 23.29 3.35
CA ARG A 174 2.58 22.05 3.75
C ARG A 174 1.93 20.80 3.14
N THR A 175 0.60 20.76 3.08
CA THR A 175 -0.20 19.65 2.55
C THR A 175 -0.01 19.47 1.04
N LEU A 176 0.15 20.58 0.29
CA LEU A 176 0.45 20.55 -1.15
C LEU A 176 1.75 19.77 -1.43
N TYR A 177 2.74 19.93 -0.56
CA TYR A 177 4.10 19.41 -0.76
C TYR A 177 4.34 18.04 -0.09
N SER A 178 3.60 17.70 0.98
CA SER A 178 3.82 16.47 1.74
C SER A 178 2.94 15.28 1.33
N LEU A 179 1.76 15.52 0.73
CA LEU A 179 0.78 14.45 0.49
C LEU A 179 1.27 13.38 -0.50
N GLY A 180 2.05 13.76 -1.53
CA GLY A 180 2.63 12.78 -2.46
C GLY A 180 3.64 11.87 -1.75
N ARG A 181 4.58 12.47 -1.03
CA ARG A 181 5.60 11.78 -0.23
C ARG A 181 5.01 10.82 0.81
N ALA A 182 3.88 11.19 1.41
CA ALA A 182 3.17 10.37 2.40
C ALA A 182 2.68 9.01 1.86
N PHE A 183 2.71 8.79 0.55
CA PHE A 183 2.43 7.50 -0.10
C PHE A 183 3.60 6.96 -0.97
N THR A 184 4.81 7.54 -0.88
CA THR A 184 5.98 7.10 -1.66
C THR A 184 7.28 6.97 -0.87
N GLU A 185 7.42 7.59 0.31
CA GLU A 185 8.66 7.61 1.10
C GLU A 185 8.63 6.68 2.34
N GLY A 186 7.51 6.02 2.61
CA GLY A 186 7.34 5.09 3.72
C GLY A 186 7.87 3.67 3.44
N GLU A 187 8.50 3.07 4.45
CA GLU A 187 8.92 1.67 4.48
C GLU A 187 7.75 0.72 4.14
N ASP A 188 8.00 -0.34 3.37
CA ASP A 188 7.04 -1.32 2.84
C ASP A 188 5.97 -0.79 1.84
N PHE A 189 5.86 0.52 1.56
CA PHE A 189 4.91 1.03 0.54
C PHE A 189 5.19 0.42 -0.85
N THR A 190 6.47 0.32 -1.22
CA THR A 190 6.89 -0.31 -2.48
C THR A 190 6.44 -1.77 -2.56
N ASP A 191 6.41 -2.51 -1.46
CA ASP A 191 5.96 -3.90 -1.42
C ASP A 191 4.43 -4.02 -1.59
N ALA A 192 3.64 -3.08 -1.06
CA ALA A 192 2.21 -2.99 -1.35
C ALA A 192 1.92 -2.67 -2.83
N VAL A 193 2.70 -1.76 -3.44
CA VAL A 193 2.62 -1.45 -4.88
C VAL A 193 3.06 -2.65 -5.73
N ASN A 194 4.10 -3.36 -5.32
CA ASN A 194 4.57 -4.59 -5.97
C ASN A 194 3.54 -5.73 -5.89
N ALA A 195 2.81 -5.86 -4.79
CA ALA A 195 1.71 -6.82 -4.67
C ALA A 195 0.58 -6.52 -5.66
N ALA A 196 0.19 -5.24 -5.77
CA ALA A 196 -0.80 -4.80 -6.76
C ALA A 196 -0.32 -5.00 -8.21
N ALA A 197 0.95 -4.73 -8.50
CA ALA A 197 1.53 -5.03 -9.81
C ALA A 197 1.55 -6.54 -10.11
N LYS A 198 1.96 -7.39 -9.15
CA LYS A 198 1.98 -8.86 -9.33
C LYS A 198 0.58 -9.44 -9.51
N HIS A 199 -0.44 -8.89 -8.84
CA HIS A 199 -1.84 -9.24 -9.09
C HIS A 199 -2.23 -9.04 -10.57
N TYR A 200 -1.96 -7.87 -11.14
CA TYR A 200 -2.27 -7.60 -12.55
C TYR A 200 -1.40 -8.40 -13.53
N TYR A 201 -0.15 -8.69 -13.18
CA TYR A 201 0.72 -9.60 -13.94
C TYR A 201 0.13 -11.02 -14.04
N LEU A 202 -0.32 -11.58 -12.91
CA LEU A 202 -0.99 -12.89 -12.85
C LEU A 202 -2.32 -12.88 -13.62
N LYS A 203 -3.13 -11.82 -13.47
CA LYS A 203 -4.39 -11.66 -14.22
C LYS A 203 -4.15 -11.61 -15.74
N LYS A 204 -3.10 -10.94 -16.21
CA LYS A 204 -2.73 -10.93 -17.64
C LYS A 204 -2.32 -12.30 -18.15
N GLN A 205 -1.56 -13.08 -17.39
CA GLN A 205 -1.21 -14.46 -17.78
C GLN A 205 -2.45 -15.35 -17.89
N ALA A 206 -3.35 -15.30 -16.91
CA ALA A 206 -4.61 -16.06 -16.94
C ALA A 206 -5.51 -15.69 -18.13
N GLY A 207 -5.52 -14.42 -18.55
CA GLY A 207 -6.28 -13.94 -19.71
C GLY A 207 -5.64 -14.17 -21.09
N GLY A 208 -4.40 -14.66 -21.15
CA GLY A 208 -3.61 -14.79 -22.39
C GLY A 208 -3.19 -16.22 -22.74
N ALA A 209 -4.01 -17.20 -22.38
CA ALA A 209 -3.60 -18.60 -22.25
C ALA A 209 -3.06 -19.28 -23.53
N GLN A 210 -1.91 -19.95 -23.37
CA GLN A 210 -1.69 -21.27 -23.93
C GLN A 210 -1.33 -22.27 -22.83
N PRO A 211 -1.70 -23.56 -22.97
CA PRO A 211 -1.57 -24.56 -21.93
C PRO A 211 -0.21 -25.27 -21.96
N GLY A 212 0.05 -26.08 -20.94
CA GLY A 212 1.04 -27.15 -20.99
C GLY A 212 2.46 -26.76 -20.57
N VAL A 213 2.75 -26.99 -19.29
CA VAL A 213 3.95 -27.78 -18.96
C VAL A 213 3.41 -29.04 -18.28
N GLU A 214 3.31 -30.10 -19.07
CA GLU A 214 2.95 -31.43 -18.57
C GLU A 214 4.15 -32.06 -17.82
N ASN A 215 3.91 -33.08 -17.00
CA ASN A 215 4.98 -33.78 -16.29
C ASN A 215 5.88 -34.55 -17.29
N GLU A 216 7.10 -34.06 -17.54
CA GLU A 216 8.15 -34.86 -18.18
C GLU A 216 9.52 -34.64 -17.51
N LEU A 217 9.81 -35.52 -16.56
CA LEU A 217 11.08 -36.25 -16.61
C LEU A 217 10.76 -37.76 -16.61
N SER A 218 10.74 -38.30 -17.83
CA SER A 218 10.65 -39.70 -18.26
C SER A 218 11.67 -40.66 -17.57
N PRO A 219 11.67 -41.99 -17.87
CA PRO A 219 10.83 -42.74 -18.83
C PRO A 219 10.24 -44.07 -18.31
N ARG A 220 9.19 -44.61 -18.99
CA ARG A 220 9.14 -46.05 -19.30
C ARG A 220 8.23 -46.45 -20.48
N ASP A 221 8.84 -46.62 -21.65
CA ASP A 221 8.37 -47.43 -22.78
C ASP A 221 8.79 -48.92 -22.59
N PRO A 222 8.35 -49.90 -23.43
CA PRO A 222 7.33 -49.84 -24.49
C PRO A 222 6.28 -50.98 -24.46
N GLN A 223 5.20 -50.85 -25.25
CA GLN A 223 4.54 -51.94 -26.02
C GLN A 223 3.37 -51.37 -26.87
N THR A 224 3.60 -51.02 -28.15
CA THR A 224 3.28 -51.83 -29.35
C THR A 224 1.85 -52.40 -29.47
N SER A 225 1.06 -51.92 -30.46
CA SER A 225 0.46 -52.72 -31.57
C SER A 225 -0.93 -52.26 -32.09
N VAL A 226 -0.95 -51.87 -33.38
CA VAL A 226 -2.04 -51.90 -34.42
C VAL A 226 -3.49 -51.41 -34.20
N ASP A 227 -3.91 -50.61 -35.22
CA ASP A 227 -5.18 -50.60 -35.97
C ASP A 227 -6.56 -50.31 -35.33
N GLY A 228 -7.38 -49.57 -36.10
CA GLY A 228 -8.83 -49.79 -36.18
C GLY A 228 -9.74 -48.66 -35.66
N ALA A 229 -10.30 -47.87 -36.58
CA ALA A 229 -11.46 -46.99 -36.32
C ALA A 229 -12.76 -47.63 -36.91
N PRO A 230 -13.95 -47.02 -36.74
CA PRO A 230 -14.62 -46.66 -35.49
C PRO A 230 -16.04 -47.28 -35.38
N GLY A 231 -16.60 -47.49 -34.18
CA GLY A 231 -17.87 -48.24 -34.03
C GLY A 231 -18.78 -47.91 -32.82
N LYS A 232 -19.84 -47.13 -33.10
CA LYS A 232 -21.19 -47.07 -32.48
C LYS A 232 -21.44 -47.60 -31.05
N GLN A 233 -21.98 -46.70 -30.23
CA GLN A 233 -22.95 -46.93 -29.13
C GLN A 233 -24.16 -47.77 -29.56
N PRO A 234 -24.73 -48.55 -28.62
CA PRO A 234 -26.18 -48.59 -28.41
C PRO A 234 -26.59 -48.23 -26.98
N SER A 235 -27.83 -47.74 -26.80
CA SER A 235 -28.44 -47.43 -25.49
C SER A 235 -29.39 -48.53 -25.03
N THR A 236 -29.64 -48.62 -23.72
CA THR A 236 -30.85 -49.22 -23.12
C THR A 236 -31.32 -48.37 -21.95
N GLU A 237 -32.62 -48.45 -21.64
CA GLU A 237 -33.36 -47.49 -20.80
C GLU A 237 -33.72 -48.07 -19.41
N ASP A 238 -34.72 -47.48 -18.74
CA ASP A 238 -35.40 -47.90 -17.49
C ASP A 238 -34.65 -47.72 -16.13
N ALA A 239 -35.32 -47.35 -15.03
CA ALA A 239 -36.64 -46.73 -14.87
C ALA A 239 -36.83 -46.00 -13.52
N THR A 240 -37.76 -45.03 -13.54
CA THR A 240 -38.55 -44.36 -12.48
C THR A 240 -38.43 -44.80 -11.00
N GLY A 241 -38.28 -43.83 -10.10
CA GLY A 241 -38.60 -43.99 -8.66
C GLY A 241 -38.40 -42.71 -7.84
N ALA A 242 -39.38 -42.32 -7.01
CA ALA A 242 -39.31 -41.09 -6.19
C ALA A 242 -39.95 -41.25 -4.81
N GLN A 243 -39.32 -40.73 -3.74
CA GLN A 243 -39.97 -40.18 -2.54
C GLN A 243 -38.97 -39.57 -1.52
N LEU A 244 -39.42 -38.48 -0.87
CA LEU A 244 -38.96 -37.93 0.43
C LEU A 244 -40.14 -38.12 1.45
N PRO A 245 -40.08 -37.70 2.74
CA PRO A 245 -38.99 -37.15 3.56
C PRO A 245 -38.83 -37.87 4.94
N LYS A 246 -37.99 -37.34 5.86
CA LYS A 246 -38.21 -37.47 7.34
C LYS A 246 -37.40 -36.48 8.20
N GLU A 247 -38.09 -35.89 9.17
CA GLU A 247 -37.63 -35.21 10.42
C GLU A 247 -38.58 -35.74 11.57
N PRO A 248 -38.50 -35.39 12.89
CA PRO A 248 -38.08 -34.10 13.47
C PRO A 248 -37.17 -34.09 14.74
N SER A 249 -36.71 -32.86 15.06
CA SER A 249 -36.36 -32.15 16.33
C SER A 249 -36.55 -32.81 17.74
N PRO A 250 -36.09 -32.23 18.90
CA PRO A 250 -35.76 -30.83 19.28
C PRO A 250 -34.33 -30.69 19.92
N GLN A 251 -33.88 -29.78 20.83
CA GLN A 251 -34.48 -28.74 21.70
C GLN A 251 -33.51 -27.55 21.99
N SER A 252 -33.57 -26.82 23.13
CA SER A 252 -32.88 -25.50 23.30
C SER A 252 -32.48 -25.14 24.79
N PRO A 253 -32.12 -23.89 25.22
CA PRO A 253 -30.97 -23.58 26.12
C PRO A 253 -31.45 -22.95 27.48
N PRO A 254 -30.79 -21.98 28.19
CA PRO A 254 -29.38 -21.50 28.27
C PRO A 254 -28.81 -21.38 29.72
N GLN A 255 -27.58 -20.90 29.91
CA GLN A 255 -27.15 -20.21 31.15
C GLN A 255 -26.11 -19.09 30.90
N THR A 256 -26.08 -18.12 31.82
CA THR A 256 -25.20 -16.93 31.87
C THR A 256 -24.80 -16.69 33.32
N GLU A 257 -23.52 -16.42 33.62
CA GLU A 257 -23.13 -15.76 34.87
C GLU A 257 -22.01 -14.74 34.65
N GLN A 258 -22.10 -13.64 35.41
CA GLN A 258 -21.03 -12.66 35.62
C GLN A 258 -20.42 -12.89 37.01
N SER A 259 -19.19 -12.46 37.25
CA SER A 259 -18.76 -12.17 38.62
C SER A 259 -17.80 -10.98 38.68
N THR A 260 -17.93 -10.20 39.75
CA THR A 260 -17.28 -8.90 39.98
C THR A 260 -16.28 -8.96 41.14
N GLY A 261 -15.18 -8.22 41.04
CA GLY A 261 -14.24 -7.98 42.15
C GLY A 261 -13.34 -6.76 41.88
N ASN A 262 -13.12 -5.90 42.87
CA ASN A 262 -12.50 -4.57 42.68
C ASN A 262 -11.89 -4.02 44.00
N LEU A 263 -11.04 -2.98 43.90
CA LEU A 263 -10.43 -2.16 44.97
C LEU A 263 -9.35 -2.88 45.81
N ASN A 264 -8.32 -2.25 46.38
CA ASN A 264 -7.77 -0.86 46.38
C ASN A 264 -6.23 -0.98 46.56
N GLY A 265 -5.31 -0.02 46.35
CA GLY A 265 -5.33 1.42 45.99
C GLY A 265 -3.86 1.88 45.75
N GLN A 266 -3.45 3.15 45.83
CA GLN A 266 -4.21 4.39 46.04
C GLN A 266 -3.39 5.62 45.53
N GLN A 267 -4.06 6.51 44.79
CA GLN A 267 -4.03 7.98 44.98
C GLN A 267 -2.68 8.75 45.10
N GLY A 268 -2.27 9.42 44.01
CA GLY A 268 -1.22 10.44 44.01
C GLY A 268 -1.06 11.15 42.66
N SER A 269 -1.77 12.26 42.46
CA SER A 269 -1.58 13.15 41.30
C SER A 269 -0.64 14.31 41.69
N PRO A 270 0.32 14.69 40.84
CA PRO A 270 0.01 15.76 39.89
C PRO A 270 0.56 15.53 38.46
N THR A 271 -0.26 15.82 37.46
CA THR A 271 0.18 16.29 36.14
C THR A 271 0.90 17.65 36.26
N PRO A 272 1.85 18.03 35.37
CA PRO A 272 1.89 17.62 33.96
C PRO A 272 3.26 17.16 33.41
N ALA A 273 3.24 16.10 32.62
CA ALA A 273 4.27 15.81 31.62
C ALA A 273 3.64 15.89 30.22
N LYS A 274 3.99 16.93 29.44
CA LYS A 274 3.65 16.98 28.02
C LYS A 274 4.55 15.97 27.30
N SER A 275 4.00 14.82 26.91
CA SER A 275 4.73 13.88 26.06
C SER A 275 4.87 14.46 24.65
N SER A 276 6.07 14.93 24.32
CA SER A 276 6.39 15.46 22.99
C SER A 276 6.53 14.31 22.00
N PHE A 277 5.49 14.04 21.22
CA PHE A 277 5.61 13.19 20.04
C PHE A 277 6.59 13.81 19.04
N THR A 278 7.61 13.04 18.66
CA THR A 278 8.61 13.41 17.67
C THR A 278 8.21 12.91 16.29
N PHE A 279 8.40 13.75 15.27
CA PHE A 279 8.31 13.37 13.87
C PHE A 279 9.49 14.00 13.12
N GLY A 280 10.24 13.20 12.36
CA GLY A 280 11.36 13.71 11.53
C GLY A 280 12.69 13.99 12.26
N GLY A 281 12.96 13.38 13.41
CA GLY A 281 14.31 13.26 13.99
C GLY A 281 15.00 14.53 14.54
N LEU A 282 14.49 15.73 14.27
CA LEU A 282 15.10 16.98 14.72
C LEU A 282 14.72 17.30 16.19
N THR A 283 15.72 17.37 17.07
CA THR A 283 15.54 17.79 18.46
C THR A 283 15.47 19.32 18.56
N VAL A 284 14.41 19.83 19.20
CA VAL A 284 14.22 21.28 19.41
C VAL A 284 15.09 21.77 20.56
N ALA A 285 16.39 21.90 20.31
CA ALA A 285 17.39 22.37 21.26
C ALA A 285 18.38 23.39 20.68
N THR A 286 18.69 23.33 19.37
CA THR A 286 19.78 24.10 18.74
C THR A 286 19.36 25.44 18.13
N LEU A 287 18.07 25.78 18.10
CA LEU A 287 17.56 26.99 17.42
C LEU A 287 17.70 28.30 18.23
N CYS A 288 18.01 28.23 19.53
CA CYS A 288 18.02 29.40 20.41
C CYS A 288 19.31 30.25 20.37
N TYR A 289 20.25 29.99 19.44
CA TYR A 289 21.60 30.59 19.47
C TYR A 289 21.99 31.45 18.24
N PHE A 290 21.05 31.82 17.37
CA PHE A 290 21.33 32.57 16.13
C PHE A 290 20.62 33.94 16.00
N VAL A 291 20.01 34.47 17.07
CA VAL A 291 19.24 35.75 17.04
C VAL A 291 19.88 36.85 17.92
N LEU A 292 21.16 36.72 18.28
CA LEU A 292 21.90 37.71 19.09
C LEU A 292 23.32 38.03 18.59
N SER A 293 23.68 37.65 17.36
CA SER A 293 25.01 37.88 16.77
C SER A 293 24.96 38.38 15.32
N ALA A 294 24.21 39.46 15.09
CA ALA A 294 24.36 40.33 13.92
C ALA A 294 24.22 41.79 14.40
N PHE A 295 25.09 42.67 13.90
CA PHE A 295 25.06 44.12 14.10
C PHE A 295 24.12 44.79 13.10
#